data_AF-A0A965CBY7-F1
#
_entry.id   AF-A0A965CBY7-F1
#
_cell.length_a   1.000
_cell.length_b   1.000
_cell.length_c   1.000
_cell.angle_alpha   90.00
_cell.angle_beta   90.00
_cell.angle_gamma   90.00
#
_symmetry.space_group_name_H-M   'P 1'
#
loop_
_entity.id
_entity.type
_entity.pdbx_description
1 polymer ?
#
loop_
_entity_poly.entity_id
_entity_poly.type
_entity_poly.pdbx_seq_one_letter_code
_entity_poly.pdbx_strand_id
1 'polypeptide(L)'
;MGLGSAELLNDLVAPETASGNPDELKEIIKEAEPPKPSEAPTAPKGKEIAAPAGEADAQDTLKNFLLDATDDEEEADNQEDVIAPKKPATAKAAKASELKEEAPAEEATESVEEESTQFGALAKDLFKLGVFSKDEDEEELNISTPEEFLERFQNEKKKGAIEMVNSFIGQFGEDYQQAFDAIFVKGVNPKEYFGTYNNVVSFAEMDLSQENNQVTVIKQALADQGFEPDDINTEVERLKNYGDLESVATKHHKVLVKKEAQKLAQMEQKAEQELQQKQAIKNQYINNVQQVLQDKLKSKEFDGIPINPKLAGELQDFLLVDKYKTASGETLTDFDRTILELKRPENHATKV
;
A
#
# COMPACT_ATOMS: atom_id res chain seq x y z
N MET A 1 6.53 -17.76 -36.78
CA MET A 1 5.27 -17.86 -36.02
C MET A 1 5.66 -18.15 -34.59
N GLY A 2 5.41 -17.19 -33.70
CA GLY A 2 6.05 -17.10 -32.39
C GLY A 2 5.42 -18.02 -31.35
N LEU A 3 6.25 -18.86 -30.75
CA LEU A 3 5.90 -19.72 -29.61
C LEU A 3 5.65 -18.92 -28.31
N GLY A 4 5.96 -17.61 -28.26
CA GLY A 4 5.85 -16.79 -27.05
C GLY A 4 4.44 -16.29 -26.69
N SER A 5 3.49 -16.25 -27.64
CA SER A 5 2.13 -15.74 -27.34
C SER A 5 1.26 -16.77 -26.60
N ALA A 6 1.52 -18.07 -26.81
CA ALA A 6 0.79 -19.14 -26.13
C ALA A 6 1.30 -19.36 -24.70
N GLU A 7 2.60 -19.19 -24.45
CA GLU A 7 3.17 -19.27 -23.09
C GLU A 7 2.70 -18.10 -22.22
N LEU A 8 2.66 -16.87 -22.75
CA LEU A 8 2.12 -15.70 -22.03
C LEU A 8 0.64 -15.83 -21.69
N LEU A 9 -0.17 -16.41 -22.59
CA LEU A 9 -1.58 -16.70 -22.32
C LEU A 9 -1.74 -17.85 -21.30
N ASN A 10 -0.87 -18.87 -21.32
CA ASN A 10 -0.90 -19.93 -20.32
C ASN A 10 -0.45 -19.46 -18.94
N ASP A 11 0.46 -18.48 -18.86
CA ASP A 11 0.88 -17.85 -17.61
C ASP A 11 -0.21 -16.88 -17.09
N LEU A 12 -0.96 -16.25 -17.99
CA LEU A 12 -2.14 -15.42 -17.68
C LEU A 12 -3.39 -16.25 -17.30
N VAL A 13 -3.44 -17.53 -17.67
CA VAL A 13 -4.53 -18.46 -17.37
C VAL A 13 -4.10 -19.51 -16.32
N ALA A 14 -2.85 -19.44 -15.85
CA ALA A 14 -2.35 -20.21 -14.73
C ALA A 14 -3.26 -20.00 -13.51
N PRO A 15 -3.30 -20.97 -12.57
CA PRO A 15 -4.16 -20.88 -11.38
C PRO A 15 -3.94 -19.63 -10.49
N GLU A 16 -2.95 -18.80 -10.81
CA GLU A 16 -2.51 -17.61 -10.06
C GLU A 16 -3.20 -16.29 -10.48
N THR A 17 -3.98 -16.21 -11.56
CA THR A 17 -4.42 -14.89 -12.08
C THR A 17 -5.66 -14.26 -11.46
N ALA A 18 -6.36 -14.99 -10.61
CA ALA A 18 -7.31 -14.43 -9.65
C ALA A 18 -7.69 -15.54 -8.68
N SER A 19 -7.42 -15.35 -7.39
CA SER A 19 -7.76 -16.31 -6.34
C SER A 19 -8.97 -15.78 -5.55
N GLY A 20 -10.18 -16.28 -5.84
CA GLY A 20 -11.35 -15.81 -5.13
C GLY A 20 -12.67 -16.40 -5.59
N ASN A 21 -13.66 -16.37 -4.69
CA ASN A 21 -15.03 -16.70 -5.01
C ASN A 21 -15.68 -15.50 -5.74
N PRO A 22 -16.17 -15.67 -6.97
CA PRO A 22 -16.75 -14.57 -7.74
C PRO A 22 -18.00 -13.94 -7.10
N ASP A 23 -18.65 -14.62 -6.16
CA ASP A 23 -19.81 -14.08 -5.42
C ASP A 23 -19.42 -13.13 -4.27
N GLU A 24 -18.14 -13.03 -3.91
CA GLU A 24 -17.63 -12.22 -2.79
C GLU A 24 -16.91 -10.94 -3.24
N LEU A 25 -16.99 -10.60 -4.53
CA LEU A 25 -16.34 -9.42 -5.10
C LEU A 25 -17.07 -8.13 -4.69
N LYS A 26 -16.31 -7.13 -4.24
CA LYS A 26 -16.79 -5.78 -3.91
C LYS A 26 -16.30 -4.78 -4.94
N GLU A 27 -17.18 -3.91 -5.44
CA GLU A 27 -16.80 -2.84 -6.36
C GLU A 27 -15.98 -1.75 -5.65
N ILE A 28 -14.84 -1.39 -6.24
CA ILE A 28 -13.93 -0.34 -5.76
C ILE A 28 -14.46 1.04 -6.17
N ILE A 29 -15.01 1.14 -7.38
CA ILE A 29 -15.57 2.37 -7.93
C ILE A 29 -17.09 2.25 -7.90
N LYS A 30 -17.74 2.72 -6.83
CA LYS A 30 -19.15 3.07 -6.94
C LYS A 30 -19.23 4.23 -7.92
N GLU A 31 -19.97 4.09 -9.02
CA GLU A 31 -20.29 5.21 -9.91
C GLU A 31 -20.67 6.42 -9.05
N ALA A 32 -19.94 7.52 -9.22
CA ALA A 32 -20.13 8.71 -8.41
C ALA A 32 -21.53 9.29 -8.69
N GLU A 33 -22.52 8.93 -7.86
CA GLU A 33 -23.67 9.80 -7.69
C GLU A 33 -23.15 11.14 -7.16
N PRO A 34 -23.50 12.27 -7.80
CA PRO A 34 -23.04 13.58 -7.36
C PRO A 34 -23.44 13.78 -5.90
N PRO A 35 -22.52 14.25 -5.03
CA PRO A 35 -22.81 14.40 -3.62
C PRO A 35 -23.98 15.36 -3.46
N LYS A 36 -25.07 14.89 -2.83
CA LYS A 36 -26.11 15.79 -2.34
C LYS A 36 -25.45 16.81 -1.41
N PRO A 37 -25.74 18.11 -1.55
CA PRO A 37 -25.12 19.15 -0.74
C PRO A 37 -25.38 18.89 0.74
N SER A 38 -24.32 18.63 1.50
CA SER A 38 -24.37 18.52 2.96
C SER A 38 -24.69 19.89 3.56
N GLU A 39 -25.72 19.95 4.40
CA GLU A 39 -25.97 21.08 5.28
C GLU A 39 -24.79 21.26 6.24
N ALA A 40 -24.49 22.53 6.58
CA ALA A 40 -23.37 22.91 7.42
C ALA A 40 -23.48 22.30 8.83
N PRO A 41 -22.38 21.79 9.43
CA PRO A 41 -22.43 21.26 10.77
C PRO A 41 -22.52 22.40 11.79
N THR A 42 -23.63 22.45 12.51
CA THR A 42 -23.75 23.21 13.76
C THR A 42 -22.89 22.56 14.84
N ALA A 43 -21.87 23.27 15.31
CA ALA A 43 -21.02 22.85 16.42
C ALA A 43 -21.80 22.67 17.73
N PRO A 44 -21.73 21.51 18.41
CA PRO A 44 -22.10 21.41 19.81
C PRO A 44 -20.90 21.73 20.71
N LYS A 45 -21.16 22.57 21.71
CA LYS A 45 -20.26 23.04 22.75
C LYS A 45 -19.60 21.89 23.52
N GLY A 46 -18.33 22.08 23.84
CA GLY A 46 -17.51 21.15 24.62
C GLY A 46 -18.08 20.81 26.00
N LYS A 47 -17.89 19.55 26.39
CA LYS A 47 -17.86 19.10 27.77
C LYS A 47 -16.44 18.65 28.09
N GLU A 48 -15.92 19.19 29.20
CA GLU A 48 -14.71 18.73 29.87
C GLU A 48 -14.76 17.21 30.08
N ILE A 49 -13.65 16.54 29.82
CA ILE A 49 -13.41 15.17 30.30
C ILE A 49 -12.15 15.23 31.16
N ALA A 50 -12.36 15.08 32.47
CA ALA A 50 -11.34 14.85 33.45
C ALA A 50 -10.63 13.52 33.19
N ALA A 51 -9.32 13.49 33.40
CA ALA A 51 -8.49 12.29 33.30
C ALA A 51 -8.87 11.25 34.37
N PRO A 52 -8.92 9.95 34.04
CA PRO A 52 -8.62 8.88 34.96
C PRO A 52 -7.23 8.31 34.68
N ALA A 53 -6.43 8.23 35.73
CA ALA A 53 -5.19 7.46 35.78
C ALA A 53 -5.51 5.95 35.78
N GLY A 54 -4.70 5.16 35.09
CA GLY A 54 -4.70 3.70 35.19
C GLY A 54 -4.21 3.04 33.90
N GLU A 55 -3.10 2.31 33.99
CA GLU A 55 -2.53 1.47 32.92
C GLU A 55 -3.59 0.49 32.40
N ALA A 56 -3.87 0.57 31.10
CA ALA A 56 -4.66 -0.41 30.36
C ALA A 56 -3.89 -0.79 29.09
N ASP A 57 -3.67 -2.09 28.92
CA ASP A 57 -2.84 -2.73 27.91
C ASP A 57 -3.14 -2.27 26.47
N ALA A 58 -2.10 -1.80 25.78
CA ALA A 58 -2.13 -1.44 24.35
C ALA A 58 -2.47 -2.63 23.43
N GLN A 59 -2.44 -3.87 23.95
CA GLN A 59 -2.84 -5.07 23.22
C GLN A 59 -4.37 -5.20 23.10
N ASP A 60 -5.15 -4.65 24.03
CA ASP A 60 -6.61 -4.77 24.01
C ASP A 60 -7.27 -3.71 23.12
N THR A 61 -6.65 -2.53 22.98
CA THR A 61 -7.14 -1.49 22.07
C THR A 61 -6.95 -1.87 20.60
N LEU A 62 -5.82 -2.53 20.26
CA LEU A 62 -5.58 -3.07 18.93
C LEU A 62 -6.49 -4.27 18.61
N LYS A 63 -6.72 -5.18 19.57
CA LYS A 63 -7.67 -6.29 19.36
C LYS A 63 -9.10 -5.81 19.16
N ASN A 64 -9.55 -4.82 19.94
CA ASN A 64 -10.90 -4.27 19.79
C ASN A 64 -11.07 -3.53 18.45
N PHE A 65 -10.02 -2.87 17.93
CA PHE A 65 -10.10 -2.22 16.63
C PHE A 65 -10.11 -3.21 15.45
N LEU A 66 -9.43 -4.36 15.57
CA LEU A 66 -9.40 -5.37 14.51
C LEU A 66 -10.61 -6.33 14.50
N LEU A 67 -11.34 -6.48 15.61
CA LEU A 67 -12.42 -7.46 15.75
C LEU A 67 -13.84 -6.88 15.69
N ASP A 68 -14.02 -5.56 15.79
CA ASP A 68 -15.35 -4.89 15.75
C ASP A 68 -15.93 -4.75 14.32
N ALA A 69 -15.24 -5.27 13.29
CA ALA A 69 -15.70 -5.26 11.90
C ALA A 69 -16.51 -6.51 11.49
N THR A 70 -16.83 -7.40 12.45
CA THR A 70 -17.55 -8.66 12.19
C THR A 70 -18.60 -8.97 13.26
N ASP A 71 -19.64 -8.14 13.38
CA ASP A 71 -20.95 -8.67 13.75
C ASP A 71 -22.07 -7.77 13.24
N ASP A 72 -22.99 -8.39 12.51
CA ASP A 72 -24.13 -7.82 11.80
C ASP A 72 -25.37 -8.25 12.60
N GLU A 73 -26.21 -7.33 13.09
CA GLU A 73 -27.61 -7.65 13.43
C GLU A 73 -28.55 -6.46 13.15
N GLU A 74 -29.66 -6.84 12.52
CA GLU A 74 -30.76 -6.05 11.94
C GLU A 74 -31.66 -5.36 12.98
N GLU A 75 -32.34 -4.27 12.60
CA GLU A 75 -33.82 -4.23 12.44
C GLU A 75 -34.37 -2.80 12.24
N ALA A 76 -35.53 -2.77 11.57
CA ALA A 76 -36.27 -1.66 10.97
C ALA A 76 -36.90 -0.65 11.97
N ASP A 77 -37.27 0.56 11.50
CA ASP A 77 -38.66 0.89 11.10
C ASP A 77 -38.88 2.38 10.74
N ASN A 78 -39.92 2.60 9.93
CA ASN A 78 -40.50 3.77 9.27
C ASN A 78 -40.69 5.09 10.07
N GLN A 79 -40.67 6.24 9.36
CA GLN A 79 -41.90 7.05 9.12
C GLN A 79 -41.72 8.27 8.17
N GLU A 80 -42.75 8.45 7.35
CA GLU A 80 -43.08 9.57 6.46
C GLU A 80 -43.28 10.91 7.20
N ASP A 81 -43.00 12.06 6.55
CA ASP A 81 -44.06 13.07 6.32
C ASP A 81 -43.67 14.20 5.35
N VAL A 82 -44.73 14.82 4.82
CA VAL A 82 -44.81 15.55 3.54
C VAL A 82 -44.88 17.09 3.75
N ILE A 83 -44.65 17.85 2.65
CA ILE A 83 -45.21 19.19 2.28
C ILE A 83 -44.20 20.38 2.21
N ALA A 84 -43.65 20.61 1.00
CA ALA A 84 -43.90 21.73 0.04
C ALA A 84 -43.98 23.24 0.49
N PRO A 85 -43.91 24.23 -0.42
CA PRO A 85 -42.71 25.04 -0.70
C PRO A 85 -42.96 26.57 -0.67
N LYS A 86 -41.90 27.41 -0.77
CA LYS A 86 -42.03 28.82 -1.27
C LYS A 86 -40.71 29.40 -1.80
N LYS A 87 -40.71 29.71 -3.10
CA LYS A 87 -39.80 30.58 -3.89
C LYS A 87 -40.36 32.04 -3.90
N PRO A 88 -39.76 33.04 -4.60
CA PRO A 88 -38.39 33.56 -4.58
C PRO A 88 -38.35 35.13 -4.60
N ALA A 89 -37.18 35.76 -4.46
CA ALA A 89 -36.95 37.15 -4.91
C ALA A 89 -35.43 37.41 -5.10
N THR A 90 -34.95 37.39 -6.36
CA THR A 90 -34.45 38.55 -7.15
C THR A 90 -33.09 39.16 -6.77
N ALA A 91 -32.08 38.79 -7.57
CA ALA A 91 -31.17 39.65 -8.35
C ALA A 91 -30.63 40.97 -7.77
N LYS A 92 -29.29 41.12 -7.76
CA LYS A 92 -28.60 42.11 -8.60
C LYS A 92 -27.08 41.92 -8.64
N ALA A 93 -26.54 41.95 -9.87
CA ALA A 93 -25.13 42.06 -10.21
C ALA A 93 -24.71 43.54 -10.39
N ALA A 94 -23.46 43.87 -10.07
CA ALA A 94 -22.69 45.02 -10.59
C ALA A 94 -21.19 44.76 -10.25
N LYS A 95 -20.31 44.35 -11.17
CA LYS A 95 -19.60 45.06 -12.26
C LYS A 95 -18.46 45.99 -11.79
N ALA A 96 -17.23 45.49 -11.99
CA ALA A 96 -15.99 46.09 -12.51
C ALA A 96 -15.67 47.59 -12.34
N SER A 97 -14.41 47.86 -11.94
CA SER A 97 -13.65 49.06 -12.33
C SER A 97 -12.14 48.77 -12.44
N GLU A 98 -11.63 48.77 -13.68
CA GLU A 98 -10.22 49.06 -14.04
C GLU A 98 -9.85 50.50 -13.65
N LEU A 99 -8.55 50.77 -13.43
CA LEU A 99 -7.86 52.05 -13.75
C LEU A 99 -6.31 51.94 -13.59
N LYS A 100 -5.62 51.90 -14.74
CA LYS A 100 -4.41 52.62 -15.20
C LYS A 100 -3.18 52.87 -14.30
N GLU A 101 -2.06 52.23 -14.66
CA GLU A 101 -0.76 52.77 -15.16
C GLU A 101 -0.30 54.20 -14.82
N GLU A 102 0.86 54.33 -14.16
CA GLU A 102 1.98 55.26 -14.49
C GLU A 102 3.26 54.91 -13.70
N ALA A 103 4.41 54.83 -14.39
CA ALA A 103 5.77 54.73 -13.84
C ALA A 103 6.42 56.14 -13.74
N PRO A 104 7.55 56.35 -13.02
CA PRO A 104 8.85 56.11 -13.66
C PRO A 104 10.06 55.71 -12.75
N ALA A 105 10.98 54.98 -13.40
CA ALA A 105 12.45 55.02 -13.38
C ALA A 105 13.32 54.60 -12.16
N GLU A 106 14.19 53.62 -12.48
CA GLU A 106 15.59 53.38 -12.06
C GLU A 106 15.88 52.89 -10.63
N GLU A 107 16.28 51.62 -10.50
CA GLU A 107 17.69 51.24 -10.28
C GLU A 107 17.93 49.78 -10.71
N ALA A 108 19.00 49.59 -11.51
CA ALA A 108 19.45 48.30 -11.97
C ALA A 108 20.03 47.49 -10.79
N THR A 109 19.33 46.45 -10.38
CA THR A 109 19.95 45.27 -9.80
C THR A 109 19.56 44.08 -10.65
N GLU A 110 20.59 43.42 -11.16
CA GLU A 110 20.57 42.24 -12.02
C GLU A 110 19.77 41.13 -11.30
N SER A 111 18.46 41.10 -11.54
CA SER A 111 17.61 39.98 -11.20
C SER A 111 17.43 39.20 -12.48
N VAL A 112 17.84 37.94 -12.45
CA VAL A 112 17.44 36.95 -13.43
C VAL A 112 15.91 36.87 -13.31
N GLU A 113 15.20 37.62 -14.15
CA GLU A 113 13.77 37.46 -14.33
C GLU A 113 13.55 36.11 -15.02
N GLU A 114 13.56 35.05 -14.21
CA GLU A 114 12.84 33.84 -14.56
C GLU A 114 11.39 34.26 -14.74
N GLU A 115 10.87 34.17 -15.96
CA GLU A 115 9.44 34.23 -16.21
C GLU A 115 8.76 33.11 -15.41
N SER A 116 8.46 33.38 -14.14
CA SER A 116 7.85 32.39 -13.27
C SER A 116 6.43 32.21 -13.75
N THR A 117 6.14 31.05 -14.34
CA THR A 117 4.79 30.69 -14.77
C THR A 117 3.84 30.74 -13.57
N GLN A 118 2.53 30.87 -13.82
CA GLN A 118 1.53 30.85 -12.74
C GLN A 118 1.66 29.60 -11.84
N PHE A 119 2.08 28.47 -12.42
CA PHE A 119 2.35 27.22 -11.69
C PHE A 119 3.64 27.31 -10.87
N GLY A 120 4.70 27.94 -11.40
CA GLY A 120 5.93 28.18 -10.65
C GLY A 120 5.72 29.11 -9.45
N ALA A 121 4.92 30.17 -9.62
CA ALA A 121 4.52 31.05 -8.52
C ALA A 121 3.71 30.29 -7.45
N LEU A 122 2.72 29.49 -7.87
CA LEU A 122 1.91 28.66 -6.98
C LEU A 122 2.75 27.61 -6.24
N ALA A 123 3.69 26.95 -6.92
CA ALA A 123 4.61 25.99 -6.32
C ALA A 123 5.51 26.64 -5.26
N LYS A 124 6.05 27.83 -5.55
CA LYS A 124 6.84 28.62 -4.59
C LYS A 124 6.00 29.01 -3.36
N ASP A 125 4.71 29.30 -3.53
CA ASP A 125 3.81 29.59 -2.41
C ASP A 125 3.44 28.34 -1.60
N LEU A 126 3.17 27.20 -2.25
CA LEU A 126 2.95 25.92 -1.58
C LEU A 126 4.20 25.45 -0.82
N PHE A 127 5.39 25.73 -1.34
CA PHE A 127 6.65 25.49 -0.65
C PHE A 127 6.77 26.32 0.63
N LYS A 128 6.47 27.63 0.57
CA LYS A 128 6.46 28.50 1.77
C LYS A 128 5.43 28.07 2.81
N LEU A 129 4.29 27.53 2.37
CA LEU A 129 3.25 27.00 3.25
C LEU A 129 3.62 25.65 3.88
N GLY A 130 4.76 25.06 3.50
CA GLY A 130 5.16 23.72 3.93
C GLY A 130 4.31 22.61 3.32
N VAL A 131 3.49 22.94 2.31
CA VAL A 131 2.76 21.93 1.54
C VAL A 131 3.72 21.22 0.61
N PHE A 132 4.62 21.94 -0.09
CA PHE A 132 5.72 21.33 -0.84
C PHE A 132 7.00 21.29 -0.01
N SER A 133 7.74 20.21 -0.13
CA SER A 133 9.07 20.05 0.45
C SER A 133 10.15 20.06 -0.64
N LYS A 134 11.38 20.42 -0.26
CA LYS A 134 12.56 20.39 -1.13
C LYS A 134 13.27 19.07 -0.87
N ASP A 135 13.53 18.30 -1.92
CA ASP A 135 14.31 17.06 -1.76
C ASP A 135 15.79 17.38 -1.56
N GLU A 136 16.53 16.49 -0.90
CA GLU A 136 17.93 16.72 -0.51
C GLU A 136 18.87 16.98 -1.71
N ASP A 137 18.48 16.55 -2.91
CA ASP A 137 19.22 16.68 -4.16
C ASP A 137 18.69 17.78 -5.11
N GLU A 138 17.65 18.52 -4.73
CA GLU A 138 16.97 19.46 -5.62
C GLU A 138 17.41 20.91 -5.31
N GLU A 139 18.16 21.57 -6.19
CA GLU A 139 18.67 22.93 -5.94
C GLU A 139 17.59 24.02 -6.05
N GLU A 140 16.59 23.86 -6.92
CA GLU A 140 15.49 24.81 -7.12
C GLU A 140 14.21 24.14 -7.63
N LEU A 141 13.06 24.53 -7.08
CA LEU A 141 11.74 24.07 -7.53
C LEU A 141 11.34 24.79 -8.81
N ASN A 142 11.77 24.26 -9.95
CA ASN A 142 11.39 24.80 -11.26
C ASN A 142 10.22 24.02 -11.86
N ILE A 143 9.01 24.36 -11.41
CA ILE A 143 7.76 23.80 -11.94
C ILE A 143 7.17 24.79 -12.91
N SER A 144 7.24 24.50 -14.21
CA SER A 144 6.83 25.44 -15.25
C SER A 144 5.53 25.02 -15.94
N THR A 145 5.22 23.73 -15.94
CA THR A 145 4.02 23.18 -16.62
C THR A 145 2.93 22.71 -15.63
N PRO A 146 1.66 22.69 -16.06
CA PRO A 146 0.58 22.08 -15.28
C PRO A 146 0.84 20.61 -14.93
N GLU A 147 1.44 19.86 -15.86
CA GLU A 147 1.74 18.43 -15.70
C GLU A 147 2.81 18.20 -14.63
N GLU A 148 3.92 18.95 -14.65
CA GLU A 148 4.97 18.91 -13.61
C GLU A 148 4.40 19.30 -12.24
N PHE A 149 3.52 20.32 -12.21
CA PHE A 149 2.88 20.75 -10.96
C PHE A 149 2.00 19.64 -10.37
N LEU A 150 1.19 18.99 -11.22
CA LEU A 150 0.31 17.92 -10.80
C LEU A 150 1.10 16.70 -10.34
N GLU A 151 2.20 16.36 -11.01
CA GLU A 151 3.11 15.30 -10.59
C GLU A 151 3.73 15.59 -9.22
N ARG A 152 4.31 16.78 -9.02
CA ARG A 152 4.87 17.19 -7.72
C ARG A 152 3.80 17.16 -6.63
N PHE A 153 2.62 17.71 -6.90
CA PHE A 153 1.53 17.73 -5.93
C PHE A 153 1.08 16.32 -5.53
N GLN A 154 1.00 15.38 -6.47
CA GLN A 154 0.68 13.99 -6.16
C GLN A 154 1.80 13.30 -5.36
N ASN A 155 3.06 13.56 -5.70
CA ASN A 155 4.20 13.03 -4.96
C ASN A 155 4.24 13.55 -3.53
N GLU A 156 3.97 14.84 -3.34
CA GLU A 156 3.93 15.45 -2.01
C GLU A 156 2.73 14.95 -1.19
N LYS A 157 1.56 14.74 -1.81
CA LYS A 157 0.45 14.06 -1.15
C LYS A 157 0.82 12.66 -0.67
N LYS A 158 1.54 11.89 -1.49
CA LYS A 158 2.04 10.56 -1.10
C LYS A 158 3.06 10.67 0.03
N LYS A 159 4.02 11.60 -0.07
CA LYS A 159 5.05 11.86 0.94
C LYS A 159 4.44 12.24 2.28
N GLY A 160 3.53 13.22 2.31
CA GLY A 160 2.82 13.62 3.52
C GLY A 160 1.97 12.51 4.13
N ALA A 161 1.34 11.66 3.31
CA ALA A 161 0.63 10.47 3.80
C ALA A 161 1.59 9.46 4.44
N ILE A 162 2.74 9.19 3.80
CA ILE A 162 3.78 8.30 4.32
C ILE A 162 4.37 8.86 5.61
N GLU A 163 4.65 10.16 5.69
CA GLU A 163 5.16 10.83 6.90
C GLU A 163 4.16 10.74 8.05
N MET A 164 2.87 10.94 7.78
CA MET A 164 1.81 10.77 8.79
C MET A 164 1.77 9.33 9.31
N VAL A 165 1.84 8.34 8.42
CA VAL A 165 1.88 6.92 8.79
C VAL A 165 3.15 6.60 9.58
N ASN A 166 4.33 7.03 9.12
CA ASN A 166 5.60 6.81 9.80
C ASN A 166 5.64 7.46 11.18
N SER A 167 5.09 8.67 11.32
CA SER A 167 4.97 9.37 12.61
C SER A 167 4.00 8.63 13.54
N PHE A 168 2.86 8.18 13.03
CA PHE A 168 1.88 7.43 13.79
C PHE A 168 2.43 6.07 14.24
N ILE A 169 3.13 5.34 13.38
CA ILE A 169 3.68 4.02 13.72
C ILE A 169 4.91 4.18 14.62
N GLY A 170 5.72 5.22 14.39
CA GLY A 170 6.91 5.50 15.17
C GLY A 170 6.66 5.73 16.66
N GLN A 171 5.46 6.17 17.04
CA GLN A 171 5.08 6.31 18.44
C GLN A 171 5.05 4.96 19.20
N PHE A 172 4.98 3.84 18.48
CA PHE A 172 5.00 2.49 19.06
C PHE A 172 6.41 1.86 19.12
N GLY A 173 7.40 2.47 18.47
CA GLY A 173 8.79 2.00 18.44
C GLY A 173 9.29 1.59 17.06
N GLU A 174 10.60 1.43 16.93
CA GLU A 174 11.27 1.12 15.66
C GLU A 174 10.85 -0.25 15.10
N ASP A 175 10.67 -1.24 15.96
CA ASP A 175 10.24 -2.59 15.56
C ASP A 175 8.89 -2.59 14.82
N TYR A 176 7.96 -1.69 15.20
CA TYR A 176 6.67 -1.56 14.52
C TYR A 176 6.81 -0.90 13.15
N GLN A 177 7.74 0.05 13.00
CA GLN A 177 8.04 0.65 11.71
C GLN A 177 8.65 -0.38 10.76
N GLN A 178 9.61 -1.17 11.25
CA GLN A 178 10.23 -2.25 10.48
C GLN A 178 9.21 -3.32 10.10
N ALA A 179 8.34 -3.73 11.02
CA ALA A 179 7.27 -4.68 10.74
C ALA A 179 6.28 -4.14 9.70
N PHE A 180 5.90 -2.86 9.81
CA PHE A 180 5.00 -2.24 8.84
C PHE A 180 5.62 -2.20 7.44
N ASP A 181 6.87 -1.76 7.34
CA ASP A 181 7.61 -1.74 6.07
C ASP A 181 7.72 -3.15 5.48
N ALA A 182 8.17 -4.13 6.27
CA ALA A 182 8.29 -5.50 5.81
C ALA A 182 6.96 -6.08 5.30
N ILE A 183 5.87 -5.88 6.04
CA ILE A 183 4.59 -6.52 5.76
C ILE A 183 3.83 -5.79 4.65
N PHE A 184 3.64 -4.47 4.80
CA PHE A 184 2.73 -3.70 3.94
C PHE A 184 3.43 -3.02 2.77
N VAL A 185 4.74 -2.76 2.89
CA VAL A 185 5.52 -2.13 1.81
C VAL A 185 6.25 -3.21 0.98
N LYS A 186 7.00 -4.11 1.64
CA LYS A 186 7.75 -5.18 0.98
C LYS A 186 6.94 -6.45 0.71
N GLY A 187 5.77 -6.60 1.33
CA GLY A 187 4.84 -7.71 1.07
C GLY A 187 5.17 -9.02 1.78
N VAL A 188 5.93 -8.99 2.88
CA VAL A 188 6.19 -10.18 3.70
C VAL A 188 4.91 -10.64 4.39
N ASN A 189 4.69 -11.96 4.45
CA ASN A 189 3.55 -12.51 5.18
C ASN A 189 3.62 -12.17 6.69
N PRO A 190 2.59 -11.56 7.30
CA PRO A 190 2.62 -11.17 8.71
C PRO A 190 2.94 -12.34 9.65
N LYS A 191 2.38 -13.52 9.39
CA LYS A 191 2.55 -14.70 10.24
C LYS A 191 4.00 -15.19 10.20
N GLU A 192 4.62 -15.17 9.02
CA GLU A 192 6.02 -15.58 8.84
C GLU A 192 6.99 -14.56 9.43
N TYR A 193 6.71 -13.26 9.22
CA TYR A 193 7.50 -12.16 9.77
C TYR A 193 7.54 -12.23 11.29
N PHE A 194 6.38 -12.18 11.96
CA PHE A 194 6.33 -12.22 13.42
C PHE A 194 6.84 -13.55 13.98
N GLY A 195 6.62 -14.67 13.28
CA GLY A 195 7.20 -15.95 13.68
C GLY A 195 8.72 -15.93 13.71
N THR A 196 9.36 -15.36 12.70
CA THR A 196 10.83 -15.26 12.62
C THR A 196 11.36 -14.19 13.57
N TYR A 197 10.71 -13.03 13.65
CA TYR A 197 11.06 -11.95 14.57
C TYR A 197 11.02 -12.41 16.03
N ASN A 198 9.97 -13.14 16.44
CA ASN A 198 9.87 -13.67 17.79
C ASN A 198 11.01 -14.66 18.12
N ASN A 199 11.52 -15.42 17.15
CA ASN A 199 12.71 -16.25 17.36
C ASN A 199 13.95 -15.39 17.60
N VAL A 200 14.14 -14.31 16.83
CA VAL A 200 15.25 -13.36 17.02
C VAL A 200 15.20 -12.78 18.43
N VAL A 201 14.06 -12.26 18.86
CA VAL A 201 13.87 -11.68 20.20
C VAL A 201 14.09 -12.74 21.28
N SER A 202 13.46 -13.91 21.13
CA SER A 202 13.58 -14.99 22.11
C SER A 202 15.01 -15.45 22.32
N PHE A 203 15.84 -15.51 21.26
CA PHE A 203 17.26 -15.79 21.43
C PHE A 203 18.00 -14.56 21.96
N ALA A 204 17.81 -13.37 21.39
CA ALA A 204 18.55 -12.17 21.77
C ALA A 204 18.42 -11.82 23.26
N GLU A 205 17.23 -11.99 23.83
CA GLU A 205 16.92 -11.68 25.24
C GLU A 205 17.15 -12.87 26.19
N MET A 206 17.61 -14.01 25.67
CA MET A 206 17.81 -15.22 26.47
C MET A 206 18.93 -15.04 27.50
N ASP A 207 18.59 -15.24 28.78
CA ASP A 207 19.57 -15.23 29.87
C ASP A 207 20.39 -16.53 29.90
N LEU A 208 21.66 -16.44 29.50
CA LEU A 208 22.58 -17.58 29.48
C LEU A 208 23.16 -17.95 30.86
N SER A 209 22.86 -17.21 31.93
CA SER A 209 23.21 -17.66 33.29
C SER A 209 22.43 -18.90 33.72
N GLN A 210 21.29 -19.16 33.06
CA GLN A 210 20.44 -20.31 33.31
C GLN A 210 20.91 -21.51 32.48
N GLU A 211 21.27 -22.61 33.15
CA GLU A 211 21.74 -23.83 32.47
C GLU A 211 20.72 -24.36 31.44
N ASN A 212 19.42 -24.27 31.74
CA ASN A 212 18.37 -24.69 30.81
C ASN A 212 18.40 -23.89 29.50
N ASN A 213 18.68 -22.59 29.56
CA ASN A 213 18.79 -21.74 28.38
C ASN A 213 20.05 -22.08 27.58
N GLN A 214 21.16 -22.36 28.26
CA GLN A 214 22.39 -22.84 27.62
C GLN A 214 22.13 -24.14 26.85
N VAL A 215 21.41 -25.10 27.44
CA VAL A 215 21.01 -26.35 26.78
C VAL A 215 20.17 -26.07 25.55
N THR A 216 19.15 -25.21 25.64
CA THR A 216 18.28 -24.86 24.52
C THR A 216 19.07 -24.29 23.34
N VAL A 217 20.01 -23.39 23.60
CA VAL A 217 20.90 -22.82 22.58
C VAL A 217 21.74 -23.89 21.89
N ILE A 218 22.38 -24.77 22.65
CA ILE A 218 23.20 -25.84 22.07
C ILE A 218 22.35 -26.80 21.24
N LYS A 219 21.19 -27.20 21.75
CA LYS A 219 20.28 -28.07 21.03
C LYS A 219 19.85 -27.47 19.69
N GLN A 220 19.42 -26.21 19.70
CA GLN A 220 19.03 -25.52 18.47
C GLN A 220 20.22 -25.40 17.51
N ALA A 221 21.39 -24.98 18.00
CA ALA A 221 22.55 -24.75 17.16
C ALA A 221 23.11 -26.03 16.51
N LEU A 222 23.03 -27.17 17.20
CA LEU A 222 23.43 -28.47 16.65
C LEU A 222 22.35 -29.04 15.72
N ALA A 223 21.07 -28.90 16.05
CA ALA A 223 19.98 -29.29 15.16
C ALA A 223 20.05 -28.53 13.83
N ASP A 224 20.34 -27.24 13.88
CA ASP A 224 20.56 -26.36 12.73
C ASP A 224 21.76 -26.76 11.84
N GLN A 225 22.70 -27.51 12.40
CA GLN A 225 23.86 -28.08 11.69
C GLN A 225 23.57 -29.48 11.13
N GLY A 226 22.37 -30.03 11.40
CA GLY A 226 21.94 -31.34 10.94
C GLY A 226 22.38 -32.51 11.83
N PHE A 227 22.69 -32.26 13.10
CA PHE A 227 22.95 -33.34 14.06
C PHE A 227 21.66 -34.05 14.45
N GLU A 228 21.75 -35.35 14.68
CA GLU A 228 20.64 -36.17 15.15
C GLU A 228 20.32 -35.90 16.63
N PRO A 229 19.06 -36.07 17.08
CA PRO A 229 18.67 -35.77 18.46
C PRO A 229 19.48 -36.49 19.55
N ASP A 230 19.89 -37.73 19.30
CA ASP A 230 20.66 -38.54 20.25
C ASP A 230 22.11 -38.04 20.38
N ASP A 231 22.73 -37.65 19.26
CA ASP A 231 24.06 -37.06 19.24
C ASP A 231 24.06 -35.69 19.95
N ILE A 232 23.01 -34.91 19.74
CA ILE A 232 22.81 -33.62 20.41
C ILE A 232 22.74 -33.81 21.94
N ASN A 233 21.96 -34.77 22.43
CA ASN A 233 21.85 -35.03 23.86
C ASN A 233 23.19 -35.46 24.46
N THR A 234 23.90 -36.35 23.77
CA THR A 234 25.23 -36.82 24.19
C THR A 234 26.23 -35.65 24.28
N GLU A 235 26.21 -34.76 23.30
CA GLU A 235 27.09 -33.59 23.26
C GLU A 235 26.75 -32.58 24.38
N VAL A 236 25.46 -32.35 24.66
CA VAL A 236 25.03 -31.53 25.78
C VAL A 236 25.52 -32.11 27.11
N GLU A 237 25.36 -33.41 27.34
CA GLU A 237 25.86 -34.07 28.56
C GLU A 237 27.38 -33.98 28.67
N ARG A 238 28.09 -34.17 27.56
CA ARG A 238 29.54 -33.97 27.48
C ARG A 238 29.91 -32.57 27.97
N LEU A 239 29.32 -31.53 27.37
CA LEU A 239 29.60 -30.13 27.71
C LEU A 239 29.28 -29.80 29.18
N LYS A 240 28.21 -30.38 29.75
CA LYS A 240 27.90 -30.28 31.18
C LYS A 240 28.99 -30.89 32.05
N ASN A 241 29.40 -32.11 31.74
CA ASN A 241 30.37 -32.86 32.54
C ASN A 241 31.77 -32.22 32.51
N TYR A 242 32.14 -31.56 31.41
CA TYR A 242 33.41 -30.85 31.29
C TYR A 242 33.37 -29.40 31.77
N GLY A 243 32.18 -28.86 32.09
CA GLY A 243 32.02 -27.47 32.53
C GLY A 243 32.17 -26.43 31.41
N ASP A 244 32.08 -26.85 30.15
CA ASP A 244 32.24 -25.98 28.97
C ASP A 244 30.90 -25.42 28.45
N LEU A 245 29.77 -25.88 29.01
CA LEU A 245 28.43 -25.59 28.48
C LEU A 245 28.17 -24.09 28.28
N GLU A 246 28.45 -23.26 29.29
CA GLU A 246 28.18 -21.81 29.24
C GLU A 246 29.02 -21.11 28.16
N SER A 247 30.33 -21.43 28.11
CA SER A 247 31.26 -20.85 27.14
C SER A 247 30.89 -21.20 25.70
N VAL A 248 30.50 -22.46 25.47
CA VAL A 248 30.10 -22.95 24.15
C VAL A 248 28.70 -22.41 23.78
N ALA A 249 27.76 -22.37 24.72
CA ALA A 249 26.43 -21.80 24.51
C ALA A 249 26.52 -20.31 24.14
N THR A 250 27.37 -19.52 24.81
CA THR A 250 27.57 -18.10 24.49
C THR A 250 28.04 -17.89 23.04
N LYS A 251 28.92 -18.76 22.53
CA LYS A 251 29.37 -18.69 21.14
C LYS A 251 28.25 -19.03 20.16
N HIS A 252 27.51 -20.10 20.43
CA HIS A 252 26.40 -20.53 19.57
C HIS A 252 25.22 -19.56 19.60
N HIS A 253 24.90 -18.99 20.76
CA HIS A 253 23.87 -17.98 20.94
C HIS A 253 24.06 -16.79 20.01
N LYS A 254 25.27 -16.22 19.99
CA LYS A 254 25.62 -15.12 19.08
C LYS A 254 25.42 -15.49 17.60
N VAL A 255 25.76 -16.72 17.23
CA VAL A 255 25.58 -17.22 15.85
C VAL A 255 24.11 -17.41 15.53
N LEU A 256 23.31 -17.98 16.45
CA LEU A 256 21.88 -18.18 16.28
C LEU A 256 21.14 -16.86 16.12
N VAL A 257 21.38 -15.88 17.00
CA VAL A 257 20.76 -14.54 16.90
C VAL A 257 21.07 -13.92 15.53
N LYS A 258 22.34 -14.00 15.10
CA LYS A 258 22.74 -13.47 13.79
C LYS A 258 22.06 -14.23 12.64
N LYS A 259 21.93 -15.55 12.74
CA LYS A 259 21.32 -16.39 11.70
C LYS A 259 19.82 -16.11 11.57
N GLU A 260 19.09 -16.01 12.68
CA GLU A 260 17.67 -15.67 12.66
C GLU A 260 17.45 -14.24 12.14
N ALA A 261 18.28 -13.27 12.53
CA ALA A 261 18.22 -11.91 11.99
C ALA A 261 18.50 -11.88 10.47
N GLN A 262 19.46 -12.67 9.99
CA GLN A 262 19.73 -12.82 8.56
C GLN A 262 18.56 -13.48 7.82
N LYS A 263 17.90 -14.46 8.43
CA LYS A 263 16.72 -15.11 7.87
C LYS A 263 15.57 -14.13 7.71
N LEU A 264 15.34 -13.26 8.70
CA LEU A 264 14.35 -12.18 8.62
C LEU A 264 14.69 -11.21 7.46
N ALA A 265 15.93 -10.75 7.38
CA ALA A 265 16.37 -9.87 6.29
C ALA A 265 16.27 -10.52 4.89
N GLN A 266 16.59 -11.81 4.78
CA GLN A 266 16.43 -12.56 3.52
C GLN A 266 14.96 -12.69 3.12
N MET A 267 14.06 -12.87 4.09
CA MET A 267 12.63 -12.93 3.83
C MET A 267 12.11 -11.59 3.29
N GLU A 268 12.51 -10.49 3.90
CA GLU A 268 12.19 -9.13 3.41
C GLU A 268 12.72 -8.90 1.99
N GLN A 269 14.00 -9.21 1.75
CA GLN A 269 14.62 -9.01 0.44
C GLN A 269 13.96 -9.85 -0.64
N LYS A 270 13.59 -11.10 -0.33
CA LYS A 270 12.91 -11.99 -1.27
C LYS A 270 11.52 -11.46 -1.60
N ALA A 271 10.75 -11.04 -0.60
CA ALA A 271 9.42 -10.48 -0.81
C ALA A 271 9.48 -9.19 -1.66
N GLU A 272 10.44 -8.31 -1.38
CA GLU A 272 10.66 -7.09 -2.16
C GLU A 272 11.01 -7.41 -3.62
N GLN A 273 11.88 -8.39 -3.88
CA GLN A 273 12.21 -8.81 -5.24
C GLN A 273 11.01 -9.40 -5.98
N GLU A 274 10.21 -10.24 -5.32
CA GLU A 274 8.99 -10.78 -5.89
C GLU A 274 7.98 -9.68 -6.22
N LEU A 275 7.85 -8.69 -5.34
CA LEU A 275 6.98 -7.53 -5.56
C LEU A 275 7.46 -6.70 -6.77
N GLN A 276 8.75 -6.40 -6.85
CA GLN A 276 9.33 -5.66 -7.98
C GLN A 276 9.16 -6.43 -9.30
N GLN A 277 9.34 -7.75 -9.30
CA GLN A 277 9.10 -8.59 -10.47
C GLN A 277 7.62 -8.56 -10.89
N LYS A 278 6.68 -8.69 -9.94
CA LYS A 278 5.24 -8.57 -10.22
C LYS A 278 4.89 -7.21 -10.82
N GLN A 279 5.45 -6.13 -10.28
CA GLN A 279 5.24 -4.77 -10.81
C GLN A 279 5.84 -4.62 -12.23
N ALA A 280 7.03 -5.16 -12.48
CA ALA A 280 7.66 -5.12 -13.80
C ALA A 280 6.81 -5.88 -14.85
N ILE A 281 6.30 -7.05 -14.49
CA ILE A 281 5.39 -7.84 -15.35
C ILE A 281 4.09 -7.06 -15.61
N LYS A 282 3.49 -6.46 -14.57
CA LYS A 282 2.28 -5.62 -14.72
C LYS A 282 2.52 -4.44 -15.66
N ASN A 283 3.65 -3.73 -15.50
CA ASN A 283 4.02 -2.62 -16.37
C ASN A 283 4.27 -3.07 -17.82
N GLN A 284 4.91 -4.22 -18.01
CA GLN A 284 5.10 -4.80 -19.33
C GLN A 284 3.76 -5.17 -19.98
N TYR A 285 2.83 -5.76 -19.22
CA TYR A 285 1.47 -6.04 -19.69
C TYR A 285 0.73 -4.77 -20.11
N ILE A 286 0.73 -3.72 -19.27
CA ILE A 286 0.11 -2.42 -19.59
C ILE A 286 0.69 -1.86 -20.90
N ASN A 287 2.01 -1.85 -21.03
CA ASN A 287 2.69 -1.35 -22.23
C ASN A 287 2.31 -2.17 -23.48
N ASN A 288 2.26 -3.50 -23.35
CA ASN A 288 1.86 -4.38 -24.45
C ASN A 288 0.41 -4.12 -24.89
N VAL A 289 -0.53 -4.00 -23.94
CA VAL A 289 -1.95 -3.70 -24.24
C VAL A 289 -2.07 -2.36 -24.96
N GLN A 290 -1.41 -1.32 -24.45
CA GLN A 290 -1.42 0.01 -25.07
C GLN A 290 -0.85 -0.02 -26.48
N GLN A 291 0.30 -0.67 -26.70
CA GLN A 291 0.93 -0.78 -28.01
C GLN A 291 0.04 -1.51 -29.01
N VAL A 292 -0.53 -2.67 -28.61
CA VAL A 292 -1.41 -3.46 -29.47
C VAL A 292 -2.66 -2.65 -29.84
N LEU A 293 -3.32 -2.00 -28.89
CA LEU A 293 -4.50 -1.20 -29.16
C LEU A 293 -4.19 0.00 -30.08
N GLN A 294 -3.06 0.68 -29.88
CA GLN A 294 -2.64 1.78 -30.75
C GLN A 294 -2.37 1.32 -32.19
N ASP A 295 -1.69 0.19 -32.38
CA ASP A 295 -1.42 -0.34 -33.72
C ASP A 295 -2.70 -0.80 -34.42
N LYS A 296 -3.65 -1.33 -33.67
CA LYS A 296 -4.93 -1.83 -34.18
C LYS A 296 -5.92 -0.71 -34.48
N LEU A 297 -5.83 0.42 -33.77
CA LEU A 297 -6.49 1.66 -34.16
C LEU A 297 -6.00 2.20 -35.51
N LYS A 298 -4.72 2.02 -35.84
CA LYS A 298 -4.18 2.41 -37.15
C LYS A 298 -4.70 1.50 -38.27
N SER A 299 -4.77 0.18 -38.04
CA SER A 299 -5.34 -0.77 -39.00
C SER A 299 -6.87 -0.73 -39.06
N LYS A 300 -7.53 -0.10 -38.07
CA LYS A 300 -9.00 -0.03 -37.90
C LYS A 300 -9.68 -1.40 -37.78
N GLU A 301 -8.91 -2.44 -37.53
CA GLU A 301 -9.39 -3.80 -37.39
C GLU A 301 -8.53 -4.58 -36.40
N PHE A 302 -9.17 -5.45 -35.63
CA PHE A 302 -8.56 -6.48 -34.80
C PHE A 302 -9.27 -7.79 -35.08
N ASP A 303 -8.55 -8.74 -35.68
CA ASP A 303 -9.08 -10.08 -35.98
C ASP A 303 -10.43 -10.06 -36.75
N GLY A 304 -10.53 -9.17 -37.74
CA GLY A 304 -11.75 -8.98 -38.53
C GLY A 304 -12.86 -8.16 -37.85
N ILE A 305 -12.68 -7.76 -36.59
CA ILE A 305 -13.58 -6.86 -35.85
C ILE A 305 -13.11 -5.42 -36.06
N PRO A 306 -13.96 -4.52 -36.58
CA PRO A 306 -13.61 -3.11 -36.72
C PRO A 306 -13.32 -2.47 -35.35
N ILE A 307 -12.16 -1.83 -35.23
CA ILE A 307 -11.78 -1.08 -34.02
C ILE A 307 -11.90 0.42 -34.28
N ASN A 308 -12.49 1.13 -33.31
CA ASN A 308 -12.54 2.59 -33.27
C ASN A 308 -12.01 3.10 -31.93
N PRO A 309 -11.73 4.41 -31.78
CA PRO A 309 -11.16 4.96 -30.54
C PRO A 309 -12.00 4.70 -29.29
N LYS A 310 -13.33 4.66 -29.43
CA LYS A 310 -14.24 4.40 -28.31
C LYS A 310 -14.11 2.95 -27.81
N LEU A 311 -14.17 1.99 -28.73
CA LEU A 311 -14.02 0.56 -28.41
C LEU A 311 -12.61 0.25 -27.87
N ALA A 312 -11.57 0.90 -28.39
CA ALA A 312 -10.22 0.75 -27.85
C ALA A 312 -10.09 1.28 -26.41
N GLY A 313 -10.77 2.39 -26.09
CA GLY A 313 -10.85 2.90 -24.73
C GLY A 313 -11.61 1.96 -23.78
N GLU A 314 -12.74 1.41 -24.23
CA GLU A 314 -13.51 0.41 -23.47
C GLU A 314 -12.67 -0.87 -23.22
N LEU A 315 -11.93 -1.35 -24.23
CA LEU A 315 -11.04 -2.51 -24.08
C LEU A 315 -9.86 -2.21 -23.13
N GLN A 316 -9.31 -1.00 -23.19
CA GLN A 316 -8.25 -0.60 -22.27
C GLN A 316 -8.76 -0.57 -20.83
N ASP A 317 -9.93 0.02 -20.59
CA ASP A 317 -10.57 0.06 -19.27
C ASP A 317 -10.87 -1.35 -18.75
N PHE A 318 -11.46 -2.20 -19.59
CA PHE A 318 -11.80 -3.59 -19.28
C PHE A 318 -10.58 -4.44 -18.88
N LEU A 319 -9.43 -4.20 -19.50
CA LEU A 319 -8.20 -4.98 -19.28
C LEU A 319 -7.27 -4.42 -18.19
N LEU A 320 -7.32 -3.12 -17.91
CA LEU A 320 -6.30 -2.46 -17.07
C LEU A 320 -6.85 -1.79 -15.81
N VAL A 321 -8.15 -1.49 -15.75
CA VAL A 321 -8.71 -0.75 -14.61
C VAL A 321 -9.25 -1.72 -13.59
N ASP A 322 -8.65 -1.64 -12.40
CA ASP A 322 -9.05 -2.41 -11.22
C ASP A 322 -10.40 -1.88 -10.70
N LYS A 323 -11.48 -2.61 -10.94
CA LYS A 323 -12.85 -2.21 -10.54
C LYS A 323 -13.42 -3.04 -9.41
N TYR A 324 -12.87 -4.22 -9.15
CA TYR A 324 -13.35 -5.13 -8.11
C TYR A 324 -12.25 -5.46 -7.12
N LYS A 325 -12.66 -5.85 -5.91
CA LYS A 325 -11.78 -6.31 -4.85
C LYS A 325 -12.32 -7.62 -4.29
N THR A 326 -11.46 -8.62 -4.12
CA THR A 326 -11.81 -9.88 -3.46
C THR A 326 -11.88 -9.71 -1.94
N ALA A 327 -12.44 -10.71 -1.24
CA ALA A 327 -12.41 -10.75 0.23
C ALA A 327 -10.97 -10.77 0.80
N SER A 328 -10.01 -11.33 0.06
CA SER A 328 -8.58 -11.31 0.40
C SER A 328 -7.91 -9.95 0.14
N GLY A 329 -8.62 -9.03 -0.51
CA GLY A 329 -8.17 -7.68 -0.81
C GLY A 329 -7.41 -7.51 -2.13
N GLU A 330 -7.34 -8.55 -2.94
CA GLU A 330 -6.80 -8.54 -4.31
C GLU A 330 -7.70 -7.67 -5.21
N THR A 331 -7.11 -6.76 -5.99
CA THR A 331 -7.85 -5.93 -6.93
C THR A 331 -7.90 -6.60 -8.30
N LEU A 332 -9.06 -6.53 -8.96
CA LEU A 332 -9.37 -7.24 -10.19
C LEU A 332 -9.96 -6.30 -11.24
N THR A 333 -9.60 -6.55 -12.49
CA THR A 333 -10.20 -5.88 -13.65
C THR A 333 -11.53 -6.54 -14.04
N ASP A 334 -12.30 -5.91 -14.94
CA ASP A 334 -13.48 -6.56 -15.54
C ASP A 334 -13.10 -7.85 -16.27
N PHE A 335 -11.93 -7.89 -16.92
CA PHE A 335 -11.41 -9.10 -17.54
C PHE A 335 -11.19 -10.21 -16.51
N ASP A 336 -10.50 -9.93 -15.41
CA ASP A 336 -10.21 -10.93 -14.38
C ASP A 336 -11.49 -11.48 -13.75
N ARG A 337 -12.47 -10.60 -13.49
CA ARG A 337 -13.82 -11.00 -13.05
C ARG A 337 -14.47 -11.94 -14.06
N THR A 338 -14.43 -11.61 -15.35
CA THR A 338 -15.03 -12.43 -16.41
C THR A 338 -14.36 -13.81 -16.48
N ILE A 339 -13.03 -13.86 -16.32
CA ILE A 339 -12.27 -15.12 -16.24
C ILE A 339 -12.68 -15.95 -15.01
N LEU A 340 -12.85 -15.32 -13.84
CA LEU A 340 -13.36 -16.00 -12.63
C LEU A 340 -14.77 -16.56 -12.84
N GLU A 341 -15.67 -15.79 -13.46
CA GLU A 341 -17.02 -16.24 -13.78
C GLU A 341 -17.00 -17.42 -14.77
N LEU A 342 -16.11 -17.42 -15.76
CA LEU A 342 -15.91 -18.54 -16.68
C LEU A 342 -15.32 -19.79 -16.01
N LYS A 343 -14.58 -19.63 -14.91
CA LYS A 343 -14.06 -20.76 -14.12
C LYS A 343 -15.17 -21.50 -13.35
N ARG A 344 -16.36 -20.90 -13.13
CA ARG A 344 -17.50 -21.55 -12.46
C ARG A 344 -17.92 -22.82 -13.19
N PRO A 345 -18.16 -23.95 -12.50
CA PRO A 345 -18.52 -25.23 -13.12
C PRO A 345 -19.72 -25.14 -14.06
N GLU A 346 -20.69 -24.29 -13.72
CA GLU A 346 -21.92 -24.06 -14.49
C GLU A 346 -21.66 -23.38 -15.84
N ASN A 347 -20.57 -22.62 -15.95
CA ASN A 347 -20.16 -21.92 -17.17
C ASN A 347 -19.15 -22.71 -18.01
N HIS A 348 -18.80 -23.95 -17.65
CA HIS A 348 -17.88 -24.76 -18.47
C HIS A 348 -18.48 -25.13 -19.85
N ALA A 349 -19.80 -25.04 -20.03
CA ALA A 349 -20.46 -25.24 -21.32
C ALA A 349 -20.27 -24.06 -22.31
N THR A 350 -19.88 -22.88 -21.83
CA THR A 350 -19.56 -21.70 -22.67
C THR A 350 -18.06 -21.51 -22.88
N LYS A 351 -17.21 -22.39 -22.30
CA LYS A 351 -15.80 -22.51 -22.66
C LYS A 351 -15.70 -23.10 -24.07
N VAL A 352 -15.53 -22.24 -25.07
CA VAL A 352 -15.18 -22.65 -26.43
C VAL A 352 -13.68 -22.83 -26.54
#